data_AF-A0A1I7FVD0-F1
#
_entry.id   AF-A0A1I7FVD0-F1
#
_cell.length_a   1.000
_cell.length_b   1.000
_cell.length_c   1.000
_cell.angle_alpha   90.00
_cell.angle_beta   90.00
_cell.angle_gamma   90.00
#
_symmetry.space_group_name_H-M   'P 1'
#
loop_
_entity.id
_entity.type
_entity.pdbx_description
1 polymer ?
#
loop_
_entity_poly.entity_id
_entity_poly.type
_entity_poly.pdbx_seq_one_letter_code
_entity_poly.pdbx_strand_id
1 'polypeptide(L)'
;MGKVLTPGEWYDLLPRKDYADYLMAARDRLTKQEAATTRQVKAVYTRVAKRLRAQIQDVTPGTLRAGHMTALAKKLELAADELNKGILDAVYAGIRLAVKEATDGAEQVALDVTKDVFDTAAVRAMFAAINEQAVLAVLARTRHDGLKVSDRIWRTSQSARAALTRIVEDAVAQGMNSRVLARYVQQYMQPGVWTSLKDETRQRLGVPRNISMEAMRLAVTELHHAFHEGALQSYRATPSYEGVYWRLSNSHPKPDICDTYATHGGNGFWKEGDEPSKPHPWCRCTVVPRLEDTDQFVRRLRQWADNPQSQPDIEAWYNGLPRQFLRRPGRLDRTVQVSIPGLLEQQRPSVPKYVQDALDRMARGTSTLADVLEVGRILRQEVDRRISDIKSRVEAILQQKNKLAAEIYKANRRRDQEAVQKLMAEFDRLSTEFKAELGKLQNAAEIVRDVLDPVRRMNDDTEIAVLVVSDEEAVQRIKGQLRYLPKDWVDAFRGRQIFAKMSTERSYYQRGGMAETISLRSSASPSVTLHELTHRCEAWVPKLLQMEQAFYEYRTAGEPLKWLGPGYDPTEVTRFDRFTEPYMGKDYGGRAYELMSMGLEMVFYGLYEPERDPEYVAWVLGVLATA
;
A
#
# COMPACT_ATOMS: atom_id res chain seq x y z
N MET A 1 -11.34 36.46 24.76
CA MET A 1 -12.21 35.57 23.97
C MET A 1 -11.45 35.19 22.71
N GLY A 2 -10.86 34.00 22.67
CA GLY A 2 -10.11 33.53 21.50
C GLY A 2 -11.04 33.38 20.30
N LYS A 3 -10.64 33.92 19.14
CA LYS A 3 -11.41 33.97 17.91
C LYS A 3 -11.79 32.56 17.45
N VAL A 4 -13.01 32.13 17.76
CA VAL A 4 -13.69 31.11 16.96
C VAL A 4 -13.88 31.74 15.60
N LEU A 5 -13.30 31.15 14.55
CA LEU A 5 -13.39 31.69 13.19
C LEU A 5 -14.85 31.91 12.81
N THR A 6 -15.19 33.16 12.52
CA THR A 6 -16.39 33.42 11.74
C THR A 6 -16.17 32.95 10.30
N PRO A 7 -17.23 32.59 9.56
CA PRO A 7 -17.09 32.28 8.14
C PRO A 7 -16.40 33.39 7.34
N GLY A 8 -16.61 34.67 7.67
CA GLY A 8 -15.92 35.79 7.03
C GLY A 8 -14.42 35.78 7.25
N GLU A 9 -13.98 35.62 8.50
CA GLU A 9 -12.55 35.54 8.86
C GLU A 9 -11.83 34.33 8.23
N TRP A 10 -12.54 33.30 7.76
CA TRP A 10 -11.94 32.19 7.03
C TRP A 10 -11.51 32.61 5.62
N TYR A 11 -12.35 33.36 4.92
CA TYR A 11 -12.07 33.82 3.56
C TYR A 11 -10.99 34.91 3.53
N ASP A 12 -10.88 35.71 4.59
CA ASP A 12 -9.87 36.78 4.69
C ASP A 12 -8.43 36.27 4.86
N LEU A 13 -8.24 34.97 5.18
CA LEU A 13 -6.91 34.39 5.44
C LEU A 13 -6.21 33.87 4.20
N LEU A 14 -6.92 33.74 3.08
CA LEU A 14 -6.41 33.17 1.84
C LEU A 14 -6.50 34.19 0.71
N PRO A 15 -5.53 34.20 -0.23
CA PRO A 15 -5.48 35.19 -1.30
C PRO A 15 -6.68 35.08 -2.25
N ARG A 16 -7.34 33.92 -2.30
CA ARG A 16 -8.53 33.68 -3.13
C ARG A 16 -9.61 32.91 -2.38
N LYS A 17 -10.86 33.22 -2.72
CA LYS A 17 -12.04 32.63 -2.09
C LYS A 17 -12.17 31.13 -2.34
N ASP A 18 -11.84 30.68 -3.55
CA ASP A 18 -11.91 29.27 -3.93
C ASP A 18 -10.90 28.40 -3.16
N TYR A 19 -9.74 28.94 -2.79
CA TYR A 19 -8.80 28.24 -1.92
C TYR A 19 -9.39 28.01 -0.52
N ALA A 20 -10.07 29.02 0.02
CA ALA A 20 -10.83 28.90 1.25
C ALA A 20 -11.93 27.84 1.12
N ASP A 21 -12.65 27.79 -0.01
CA ASP A 21 -13.69 26.79 -0.26
C ASP A 21 -13.12 25.36 -0.27
N TYR A 22 -11.99 25.12 -0.94
CA TYR A 22 -11.35 23.80 -0.98
C TYR A 22 -10.96 23.30 0.41
N LEU A 23 -10.34 24.17 1.22
CA LEU A 23 -9.91 23.83 2.58
C LEU A 23 -11.09 23.68 3.55
N MET A 24 -12.16 24.46 3.38
CA MET A 24 -13.38 24.30 4.18
C MET A 24 -14.05 22.97 3.86
N ALA A 25 -14.15 22.62 2.57
CA ALA A 25 -14.71 21.35 2.14
C ALA A 25 -13.90 20.15 2.67
N ALA A 26 -12.57 20.24 2.70
CA ALA A 26 -11.71 19.22 3.33
C ALA A 26 -12.03 19.02 4.81
N ARG A 27 -12.22 20.13 5.56
CA ARG A 27 -12.59 20.08 6.98
C ARG A 27 -14.00 19.50 7.22
N ASP A 28 -14.95 19.81 6.35
CA ASP A 28 -16.29 19.23 6.42
C ASP A 28 -16.27 17.72 6.16
N ARG A 29 -15.43 17.27 5.21
CA ARG A 29 -15.21 15.84 4.96
C ARG A 29 -14.54 15.16 6.15
N LEU A 30 -13.55 15.78 6.80
CA LEU A 30 -12.98 15.29 8.08
C LEU A 30 -14.05 15.12 9.16
N THR A 31 -14.95 16.08 9.32
CA THR A 31 -16.01 16.01 10.35
C THR A 31 -16.96 14.84 10.08
N LYS A 32 -17.33 14.61 8.82
CA LYS A 32 -18.12 13.45 8.41
C LYS A 32 -17.36 12.14 8.65
N GLN A 33 -16.06 12.12 8.36
CA GLN A 33 -15.20 10.96 8.55
C GLN A 33 -15.01 10.61 10.03
N GLU A 34 -14.80 11.61 10.90
CA GLU A 34 -14.74 11.42 12.36
C GLU A 34 -16.02 10.73 12.87
N ALA A 35 -17.18 11.22 12.43
CA ALA A 35 -18.46 10.64 12.80
C ALA A 35 -18.60 9.20 12.26
N ALA A 36 -18.14 8.93 11.04
CA ALA A 36 -18.16 7.60 10.43
C ALA A 36 -17.26 6.61 11.18
N THR A 37 -16.00 6.95 11.42
CA THR A 37 -15.06 6.11 12.18
C THR A 37 -15.55 5.89 13.60
N THR A 38 -16.11 6.91 14.25
CA THR A 38 -16.72 6.76 15.57
C THR A 38 -17.89 5.77 15.53
N ARG A 39 -18.78 5.85 14.53
CA ARG A 39 -19.86 4.86 14.35
C ARG A 39 -19.34 3.45 14.12
N GLN A 40 -18.26 3.27 13.36
CA GLN A 40 -17.63 1.98 13.14
C GLN A 40 -17.08 1.40 14.45
N VAL A 41 -16.34 2.19 15.24
CA VAL A 41 -15.86 1.76 16.57
C VAL A 41 -17.03 1.36 17.47
N LYS A 42 -18.11 2.15 17.51
CA LYS A 42 -19.32 1.77 18.26
C LYS A 42 -19.91 0.45 17.77
N ALA A 43 -20.01 0.24 16.45
CA ALA A 43 -20.53 -1.00 15.88
C ALA A 43 -19.68 -2.23 16.26
N VAL A 44 -18.36 -2.09 16.32
CA VAL A 44 -17.44 -3.12 16.81
C VAL A 44 -17.79 -3.51 18.25
N TYR A 45 -17.92 -2.53 19.16
CA TYR A 45 -18.31 -2.79 20.55
C TYR A 45 -19.69 -3.47 20.65
N THR A 46 -20.70 -2.99 19.93
CA THR A 46 -22.04 -3.59 19.92
C THR A 46 -22.02 -5.05 19.46
N ARG A 47 -21.26 -5.35 18.39
CA ARG A 47 -21.12 -6.71 17.85
C ARG A 47 -20.42 -7.63 18.85
N VAL A 48 -19.28 -7.20 19.39
CA VAL A 48 -18.54 -8.00 20.39
C VAL A 48 -19.38 -8.22 21.63
N ALA A 49 -20.09 -7.19 22.12
CA ALA A 49 -20.97 -7.31 23.28
C ALA A 49 -22.08 -8.35 23.06
N LYS A 50 -22.71 -8.37 21.88
CA LYS A 50 -23.74 -9.37 21.53
C LYS A 50 -23.18 -10.79 21.48
N ARG A 51 -21.99 -10.96 20.90
CA ARG A 51 -21.32 -12.26 20.80
C ARG A 51 -20.87 -12.76 22.18
N LEU A 52 -20.24 -11.91 22.97
CA LEU A 52 -19.78 -12.25 24.31
C LEU A 52 -20.95 -12.61 25.22
N ARG A 53 -22.10 -11.92 25.10
CA ARG A 53 -23.34 -12.30 25.78
C ARG A 53 -23.72 -13.75 25.49
N ALA A 54 -23.80 -14.14 24.22
CA ALA A 54 -24.17 -15.51 23.85
C ALA A 54 -23.15 -16.52 24.40
N GLN A 55 -21.86 -16.22 24.25
CA GLN A 55 -20.78 -17.08 24.73
C GLN A 55 -20.79 -17.29 26.25
N ILE A 56 -21.14 -16.27 27.05
CA ILE A 56 -21.28 -16.40 28.51
C ILE A 56 -22.48 -17.27 28.87
N GLN A 57 -23.60 -17.15 28.14
CA GLN A 57 -24.80 -17.96 28.38
C GLN A 57 -24.55 -19.45 28.11
N ASP A 58 -23.69 -19.76 27.14
CA ASP A 58 -23.36 -21.13 26.76
C ASP A 58 -22.40 -21.83 27.73
N VAL A 59 -21.74 -21.10 28.64
CA VAL A 59 -20.81 -21.69 29.61
C VAL A 59 -21.54 -22.60 30.60
N THR A 60 -22.72 -22.19 31.05
CA THR A 60 -23.56 -22.98 31.96
C THR A 60 -25.00 -22.47 31.92
N PRO A 61 -26.02 -23.34 32.02
CA PRO A 61 -27.42 -22.91 32.10
C PRO A 61 -27.79 -22.25 33.44
N GLY A 62 -26.90 -22.25 34.44
CA GLY A 62 -27.21 -21.85 35.81
C GLY A 62 -26.13 -21.02 36.51
N THR A 63 -25.92 -21.32 37.80
CA THR A 63 -24.99 -20.62 38.68
C THR A 63 -23.54 -20.78 38.24
N LEU A 64 -22.81 -19.66 38.19
CA LEU A 64 -21.38 -19.65 37.94
C LEU A 64 -20.62 -20.19 39.15
N ARG A 65 -19.50 -20.88 38.88
CA ARG A 65 -18.63 -21.51 39.88
C ARG A 65 -17.17 -21.30 39.46
N ALA A 66 -16.24 -21.46 40.40
CA ALA A 66 -14.81 -21.31 40.15
C ALA A 66 -14.31 -22.14 38.95
N GLY A 67 -14.83 -23.36 38.75
CA GLY A 67 -14.47 -24.22 37.61
C GLY A 67 -14.80 -23.63 36.23
N HIS A 68 -15.69 -22.64 36.14
CA HIS A 68 -16.03 -21.95 34.89
C HIS A 68 -15.06 -20.81 34.54
N MET A 69 -14.17 -20.41 35.46
CA MET A 69 -13.30 -19.24 35.28
C MET A 69 -12.39 -19.37 34.06
N THR A 70 -11.80 -20.54 33.82
CA THR A 70 -10.94 -20.78 32.66
C THR A 70 -11.69 -20.58 31.34
N ALA A 71 -12.92 -21.10 31.25
CA ALA A 71 -13.74 -20.95 30.07
C ALA A 71 -14.11 -19.48 29.82
N LEU A 72 -14.51 -18.76 30.87
CA LEU A 72 -14.87 -17.34 30.79
C LEU A 72 -13.68 -16.46 30.42
N ALA A 73 -12.51 -16.70 31.04
CA ALA A 73 -11.27 -15.99 30.72
C ALA A 73 -10.92 -16.11 29.23
N LYS A 74 -11.06 -17.32 28.65
CA LYS A 74 -10.85 -17.54 27.22
C LYS A 74 -11.84 -16.76 26.34
N LYS A 75 -13.11 -16.65 26.74
CA LYS A 75 -14.09 -15.84 26.00
C LYS A 75 -13.76 -14.34 26.05
N LEU A 76 -13.30 -13.84 27.20
CA LEU A 76 -12.87 -12.45 27.36
C LEU A 76 -11.64 -12.11 26.52
N GLU A 77 -10.69 -13.05 26.41
CA GLU A 77 -9.53 -12.91 25.54
C GLU A 77 -9.92 -12.79 24.07
N LEU A 78 -10.75 -13.71 23.57
CA LEU A 78 -11.27 -13.65 22.19
C LEU A 78 -12.05 -12.36 21.92
N ALA A 79 -12.81 -11.87 22.90
CA ALA A 79 -13.52 -10.60 22.78
C ALA A 79 -12.56 -9.41 22.71
N ALA A 80 -11.46 -9.43 23.48
CA ALA A 80 -10.42 -8.41 23.44
C ALA A 80 -9.70 -8.39 22.09
N ASP A 81 -9.37 -9.56 21.53
CA ASP A 81 -8.74 -9.68 20.21
C ASP A 81 -9.66 -9.16 19.10
N GLU A 82 -10.96 -9.47 19.16
CA GLU A 82 -11.93 -8.96 18.19
C GLU A 82 -12.10 -7.43 18.31
N LEU A 83 -12.12 -6.88 19.53
CA LEU A 83 -12.10 -5.43 19.75
C LEU A 83 -10.82 -4.81 19.16
N ASN A 84 -9.66 -5.39 19.45
CA ASN A 84 -8.38 -4.90 18.96
C ASN A 84 -8.37 -4.82 17.43
N LYS A 85 -8.69 -5.92 16.74
CA LYS A 85 -8.73 -5.97 15.28
C LYS A 85 -9.74 -4.97 14.72
N GLY A 86 -10.99 -5.00 15.21
CA GLY A 86 -12.05 -4.13 14.68
C GLY A 86 -11.80 -2.64 14.91
N ILE A 87 -11.21 -2.26 16.04
CA ILE A 87 -10.83 -0.86 16.31
C ILE A 87 -9.64 -0.47 15.44
N LEU A 88 -8.66 -1.36 15.26
CA LEU A 88 -7.50 -1.11 14.41
C LEU A 88 -7.92 -0.84 12.96
N ASP A 89 -8.75 -1.70 12.39
CA ASP A 89 -9.27 -1.54 11.03
C ASP A 89 -10.00 -0.19 10.87
N ALA A 90 -10.90 0.15 11.81
CA ALA A 90 -11.67 1.39 11.77
C ALA A 90 -10.79 2.65 11.91
N VAL A 91 -9.82 2.63 12.82
CA VAL A 91 -8.91 3.77 13.05
C VAL A 91 -7.94 3.92 11.88
N TYR A 92 -7.38 2.83 11.34
CA TYR A 92 -6.44 2.89 10.21
C TYR A 92 -7.13 3.39 8.95
N ALA A 93 -8.33 2.88 8.63
CA ALA A 93 -9.13 3.39 7.53
C ALA A 93 -9.46 4.88 7.71
N GLY A 94 -9.83 5.28 8.95
CA GLY A 94 -10.09 6.68 9.28
C GLY A 94 -8.87 7.58 9.13
N ILE A 95 -7.68 7.13 9.53
CA ILE A 95 -6.41 7.85 9.34
C ILE A 95 -6.12 8.06 7.86
N ARG A 96 -6.22 7.02 7.03
CA ARG A 96 -5.97 7.12 5.59
C ARG A 96 -6.89 8.13 4.91
N LEU A 97 -8.18 8.05 5.23
CA LEU A 97 -9.16 9.00 4.73
C LEU A 97 -8.87 10.41 5.24
N ALA A 98 -8.59 10.59 6.54
CA ALA A 98 -8.27 11.90 7.11
C ALA A 98 -7.03 12.55 6.46
N VAL A 99 -5.97 11.79 6.19
CA VAL A 99 -4.79 12.30 5.46
C VAL A 99 -5.18 12.71 4.05
N LYS A 100 -5.88 11.83 3.31
CA LYS A 100 -6.33 12.13 1.95
C LYS A 100 -7.19 13.40 1.91
N GLU A 101 -8.14 13.55 2.83
CA GLU A 101 -8.98 14.74 2.88
C GLU A 101 -8.18 16.01 3.17
N ALA A 102 -7.14 15.91 4.00
CA ALA A 102 -6.28 17.04 4.33
C ALA A 102 -5.46 17.53 3.13
N THR A 103 -5.00 16.61 2.30
CA THR A 103 -4.13 16.90 1.17
C THR A 103 -4.90 17.29 -0.09
N ASP A 104 -6.11 16.77 -0.29
CA ASP A 104 -6.97 17.08 -1.44
C ASP A 104 -7.12 18.60 -1.64
N GLY A 105 -7.29 19.37 -0.55
CA GLY A 105 -7.43 20.82 -0.62
C GLY A 105 -6.15 21.56 -1.02
N ALA A 106 -5.01 21.15 -0.45
CA ALA A 106 -3.70 21.69 -0.81
C ALA A 106 -3.30 21.32 -2.25
N GLU A 107 -3.67 20.13 -2.69
CA GLU A 107 -3.46 19.66 -4.07
C GLU A 107 -4.17 20.57 -5.07
N GLN A 108 -5.43 20.96 -4.81
CA GLN A 108 -6.13 21.88 -5.71
C GLN A 108 -5.44 23.25 -5.81
N VAL A 109 -4.92 23.77 -4.70
CA VAL A 109 -4.15 25.02 -4.68
C VAL A 109 -2.86 24.84 -5.49
N ALA A 110 -2.10 23.77 -5.22
CA ALA A 110 -0.85 23.49 -5.92
C ALA A 110 -1.07 23.33 -7.42
N LEU A 111 -2.12 22.60 -7.83
CA LEU A 111 -2.51 22.45 -9.23
C LEU A 111 -2.78 23.82 -9.88
N ASP A 112 -3.53 24.71 -9.21
CA ASP A 112 -3.86 26.00 -9.80
C ASP A 112 -2.63 26.90 -9.97
N VAL A 113 -1.73 26.94 -8.98
CA VAL A 113 -0.52 27.80 -9.04
C VAL A 113 0.61 27.22 -9.92
N THR A 114 0.58 25.92 -10.23
CA THR A 114 1.64 25.26 -11.01
C THR A 114 1.25 24.86 -12.44
N LYS A 115 -0.04 24.90 -12.80
CA LYS A 115 -0.58 24.39 -14.08
C LYS A 115 0.12 24.88 -15.34
N ASP A 116 0.69 26.08 -15.32
CA ASP A 116 1.36 26.68 -16.49
C ASP A 116 2.81 26.20 -16.68
N VAL A 117 3.38 25.55 -15.66
CA VAL A 117 4.80 25.19 -15.60
C VAL A 117 5.00 23.68 -15.50
N PHE A 118 4.08 22.98 -14.83
CA PHE A 118 4.17 21.54 -14.61
C PHE A 118 2.92 20.81 -15.09
N ASP A 119 3.12 19.57 -15.53
CA ASP A 119 2.03 18.68 -15.91
C ASP A 119 1.15 18.36 -14.69
N THR A 120 -0.17 18.44 -14.88
CA THR A 120 -1.16 18.19 -13.82
C THR A 120 -1.04 16.77 -13.28
N ALA A 121 -0.78 15.76 -14.12
CA ALA A 121 -0.66 14.38 -13.65
C ALA A 121 0.60 14.17 -12.80
N ALA A 122 1.70 14.84 -13.14
CA ALA A 122 2.92 14.83 -12.32
C ALA A 122 2.70 15.45 -10.92
N VAL A 123 1.98 16.58 -10.85
CA VAL A 123 1.62 17.22 -9.57
C VAL A 123 0.70 16.30 -8.75
N ARG A 124 -0.29 15.65 -9.37
CA ARG A 124 -1.15 14.65 -8.71
C ARG A 124 -0.35 13.46 -8.17
N ALA A 125 0.62 12.96 -8.94
CA ALA A 125 1.49 11.86 -8.50
C ALA A 125 2.34 12.26 -7.28
N MET A 126 2.87 13.48 -7.25
CA MET A 126 3.57 14.02 -6.09
C MET A 126 2.67 14.06 -4.85
N PHE A 127 1.44 14.56 -4.97
CA PHE A 127 0.49 14.59 -3.85
C PHE A 127 0.03 13.20 -3.42
N ALA A 128 -0.09 12.24 -4.33
CA ALA A 128 -0.33 10.84 -3.98
C ALA A 128 0.80 10.25 -3.12
N ALA A 129 2.06 10.54 -3.46
CA ALA A 129 3.21 10.12 -2.66
C ALA A 129 3.24 10.80 -1.27
N ILE A 130 2.89 12.09 -1.20
CA ILE A 130 2.75 12.82 0.09
C ILE A 130 1.67 12.17 0.96
N ASN A 131 0.55 11.76 0.37
CA ASN A 131 -0.53 11.09 1.10
C ASN A 131 -0.04 9.79 1.73
N GLU A 132 0.66 8.96 0.95
CA GLU A 132 1.20 7.70 1.43
C GLU A 132 2.24 7.92 2.54
N GLN A 133 3.17 8.84 2.34
CA GLN A 133 4.19 9.19 3.35
C GLN A 133 3.56 9.74 4.63
N ALA A 134 2.55 10.60 4.53
CA ALA A 134 1.84 11.14 5.68
C ALA A 134 1.10 10.05 6.46
N VAL A 135 0.46 9.10 5.77
CA VAL A 135 -0.16 7.93 6.43
C VAL A 135 0.89 7.09 7.15
N LEU A 136 1.99 6.75 6.47
CA LEU A 136 3.06 5.94 7.05
C LEU A 136 3.70 6.63 8.26
N ALA A 137 3.94 7.93 8.18
CA ALA A 137 4.46 8.73 9.28
C ALA A 137 3.51 8.69 10.49
N VAL A 138 2.21 8.91 10.28
CA VAL A 138 1.20 8.87 11.34
C VAL A 138 1.11 7.50 12.01
N LEU A 139 1.21 6.42 11.23
CA LEU A 139 1.12 5.04 11.75
C LEU A 139 2.41 4.59 12.44
N ALA A 140 3.58 5.00 11.92
CA ALA A 140 4.88 4.63 12.44
C ALA A 140 5.33 5.48 13.63
N ARG A 141 4.81 6.71 13.79
CA ARG A 141 5.24 7.63 14.84
C ARG A 141 4.97 7.07 16.22
N THR A 142 5.93 7.35 17.09
CA THR A 142 5.82 7.18 18.53
C THR A 142 5.54 8.54 19.15
N ARG A 143 4.51 8.68 20.00
CA ARG A 143 4.28 9.95 20.73
C ARG A 143 5.17 10.03 21.99
N HIS A 144 5.03 11.12 22.74
CA HIS A 144 5.78 11.42 23.97
C HIS A 144 5.81 10.28 25.03
N ASP A 145 4.85 9.37 24.99
CA ASP A 145 4.73 8.22 25.90
C ASP A 145 5.35 6.91 25.35
N GLY A 146 6.03 6.94 24.21
CA GLY A 146 6.70 5.77 23.65
C GLY A 146 5.80 4.83 22.82
N LEU A 147 4.51 5.15 22.63
CA LEU A 147 3.55 4.25 22.00
C LEU A 147 3.09 4.70 20.60
N LYS A 148 3.01 3.73 19.67
CA LYS A 148 2.40 3.86 18.35
C LYS A 148 0.88 3.73 18.42
N VAL A 149 0.19 3.99 17.30
CA VAL A 149 -1.27 3.86 17.19
C VAL A 149 -1.74 2.43 17.50
N SER A 150 -1.05 1.42 16.96
CA SER A 150 -1.32 -0.01 17.23
C SER A 150 -1.26 -0.33 18.72
N ASP A 151 -0.24 0.18 19.42
CA ASP A 151 0.00 -0.12 20.83
C ASP A 151 -1.09 0.50 21.71
N ARG A 152 -1.57 1.70 21.34
CA ARG A 152 -2.69 2.36 22.02
C ARG A 152 -3.98 1.58 21.84
N ILE A 153 -4.26 1.10 20.63
CA ILE A 153 -5.46 0.29 20.34
C ILE A 153 -5.40 -1.01 21.14
N TRP A 154 -4.24 -1.67 21.13
CA TRP A 154 -4.02 -2.87 21.93
C TRP A 154 -4.24 -2.59 23.41
N ARG A 155 -3.65 -1.52 23.96
CA ARG A 155 -3.87 -1.11 25.35
C ARG A 155 -5.35 -0.86 25.65
N THR A 156 -6.08 -0.21 24.76
CA THR A 156 -7.53 0.00 24.92
C THR A 156 -8.30 -1.33 24.96
N SER A 157 -7.95 -2.30 24.11
CA SER A 157 -8.55 -3.64 24.15
C SER A 157 -8.22 -4.40 25.44
N GLN A 158 -7.00 -4.26 25.97
CA GLN A 158 -6.59 -4.89 27.22
C GLN A 158 -7.23 -4.24 28.44
N SER A 159 -7.38 -2.91 28.45
CA SER A 159 -8.17 -2.19 29.45
C SER A 159 -9.61 -2.70 29.48
N ALA A 160 -10.19 -2.97 28.30
CA ALA A 160 -11.53 -3.52 28.20
C ALA A 160 -11.60 -4.95 28.78
N ARG A 161 -10.65 -5.82 28.40
CA ARG A 161 -10.51 -7.16 28.96
C ARG A 161 -10.41 -7.13 30.48
N ALA A 162 -9.52 -6.31 31.03
CA ALA A 162 -9.30 -6.22 32.47
C ALA A 162 -10.55 -5.78 33.23
N ALA A 163 -11.29 -4.79 32.72
CA ALA A 163 -12.55 -4.36 33.32
C ALA A 163 -13.61 -5.48 33.29
N LEU A 164 -13.71 -6.21 32.18
CA LEU A 164 -14.63 -7.34 32.06
C LEU A 164 -14.23 -8.50 32.97
N THR A 165 -12.94 -8.79 33.11
CA THR A 165 -12.42 -9.81 34.03
C THR A 165 -12.88 -9.54 35.46
N ARG A 166 -12.75 -8.31 35.95
CA ARG A 166 -13.21 -7.94 37.30
C ARG A 166 -14.71 -8.14 37.49
N ILE A 167 -15.51 -7.82 36.47
CA ILE A 167 -16.96 -8.05 36.49
C ILE A 167 -17.28 -9.56 36.53
N VAL A 168 -16.55 -10.36 35.76
CA VAL A 168 -16.73 -11.82 35.72
C VAL A 168 -16.31 -12.46 37.04
N GLU A 169 -15.15 -12.08 37.59
CA GLU A 169 -14.64 -12.57 38.89
C GLU A 169 -15.63 -12.29 40.02
N ASP A 170 -16.16 -11.07 40.07
CA ASP A 170 -17.19 -10.69 41.03
C ASP A 170 -18.47 -11.52 40.89
N ALA A 171 -18.92 -11.73 39.64
CA ALA A 171 -20.10 -12.54 39.37
C ALA A 171 -19.91 -14.02 39.74
N VAL A 172 -18.71 -14.58 39.52
CA VAL A 172 -18.40 -15.95 39.94
C VAL A 172 -18.32 -16.05 41.47
N ALA A 173 -17.69 -15.09 42.14
CA ALA A 173 -17.59 -15.05 43.60
C ALA A 173 -18.97 -14.99 44.28
N GLN A 174 -19.92 -14.27 43.68
CA GLN A 174 -21.31 -14.17 44.16
C GLN A 174 -22.20 -15.36 43.76
N GLY A 175 -21.70 -16.32 42.98
CA GLY A 175 -22.53 -17.40 42.43
C GLY A 175 -23.64 -16.89 41.50
N MET A 176 -23.38 -15.83 40.75
CA MET A 176 -24.35 -15.21 39.86
C MET A 176 -24.80 -16.19 38.75
N ASN A 177 -26.07 -16.08 38.32
CA ASN A 177 -26.55 -16.81 37.16
C ASN A 177 -25.88 -16.30 35.87
N SER A 178 -25.43 -17.22 35.00
CA SER A 178 -24.73 -16.89 33.74
C SER A 178 -25.53 -15.94 32.83
N ARG A 179 -26.86 -16.06 32.78
CA ARG A 179 -27.73 -15.19 31.98
C ARG A 179 -27.78 -13.77 32.54
N VAL A 180 -27.67 -13.62 33.86
CA VAL A 180 -27.61 -12.30 34.50
C VAL A 180 -26.28 -11.63 34.18
N LEU A 181 -25.15 -12.34 34.35
CA LEU A 181 -23.82 -11.85 33.97
C LEU A 181 -23.77 -11.46 32.49
N ALA A 182 -24.30 -12.31 31.61
CA ALA A 182 -24.32 -12.07 30.17
C ALA A 182 -25.04 -10.77 29.79
N ARG A 183 -26.20 -10.46 30.41
CA ARG A 183 -26.88 -9.16 30.23
C ARG A 183 -26.05 -8.01 30.79
N TYR A 184 -25.44 -8.22 31.96
CA TYR A 184 -24.65 -7.21 32.66
C TYR A 184 -23.41 -6.79 31.84
N VAL A 185 -22.67 -7.76 31.32
CA VAL A 185 -21.54 -7.56 30.41
C VAL A 185 -21.98 -6.85 29.13
N GLN A 186 -23.10 -7.30 28.53
CA GLN A 186 -23.60 -6.66 27.32
C GLN A 186 -23.98 -5.19 27.56
N GLN A 187 -24.63 -4.88 28.68
CA GLN A 187 -24.99 -3.53 29.08
C GLN A 187 -23.75 -2.67 29.34
N TYR A 188 -22.75 -3.23 30.03
CA TYR A 188 -21.50 -2.54 30.32
C TYR A 188 -20.72 -2.14 29.07
N MET A 189 -20.73 -3.01 28.06
CA MET A 189 -20.07 -2.79 26.77
C MET A 189 -20.87 -1.93 25.78
N GLN A 190 -22.09 -1.49 26.11
CA GLN A 190 -22.89 -0.69 25.18
C GLN A 190 -22.19 0.65 24.89
N PRO A 191 -21.90 0.95 23.61
CA PRO A 191 -21.25 2.19 23.26
C PRO A 191 -22.16 3.39 23.47
N GLY A 192 -21.57 4.53 23.84
CA GLY A 192 -22.30 5.79 24.01
C GLY A 192 -23.15 5.90 25.28
N VAL A 193 -23.13 4.92 26.17
CA VAL A 193 -23.78 4.98 27.49
C VAL A 193 -22.80 5.53 28.52
N TRP A 194 -23.05 6.72 29.08
CA TRP A 194 -22.09 7.38 29.99
C TRP A 194 -21.84 6.62 31.29
N THR A 195 -22.88 5.99 31.84
CA THR A 195 -22.82 5.22 33.09
C THR A 195 -23.62 3.94 32.91
N SER A 196 -22.94 2.82 32.64
CA SER A 196 -23.60 1.52 32.41
C SER A 196 -23.78 0.69 33.69
N LEU A 197 -23.04 0.98 34.76
CA LEU A 197 -23.17 0.39 36.09
C LEU A 197 -23.46 1.47 37.15
N LYS A 198 -24.13 1.11 38.25
CA LYS A 198 -24.28 1.98 39.42
C LYS A 198 -22.90 2.42 39.94
N ASP A 199 -22.79 3.66 40.41
CA ASP A 199 -21.50 4.24 40.82
C ASP A 199 -20.85 3.46 41.97
N GLU A 200 -21.62 2.99 42.95
CA GLU A 200 -21.15 2.13 44.04
C GLU A 200 -20.52 0.83 43.51
N THR A 201 -21.21 0.14 42.61
CA THR A 201 -20.71 -1.11 42.01
C THR A 201 -19.45 -0.87 41.20
N ARG A 202 -19.43 0.22 40.42
CA ARG A 202 -18.28 0.61 39.62
C ARG A 202 -17.05 0.91 40.49
N GLN A 203 -17.22 1.67 41.58
CA GLN A 203 -16.14 1.99 42.52
C GLN A 203 -15.62 0.73 43.20
N ARG A 204 -16.51 -0.15 43.68
CA ARG A 204 -16.15 -1.45 44.28
C ARG A 204 -15.32 -2.33 43.35
N LEU A 205 -15.67 -2.37 42.06
CA LEU A 205 -14.97 -3.16 41.05
C LEU A 205 -13.76 -2.43 40.42
N GLY A 206 -13.57 -1.15 40.72
CA GLY A 206 -12.52 -0.33 40.11
C GLY A 206 -12.59 -0.25 38.58
N VAL A 207 -13.78 -0.30 37.98
CA VAL A 207 -13.96 -0.31 36.51
C VAL A 207 -14.27 1.09 35.96
N PRO A 208 -13.90 1.41 34.71
CA PRO A 208 -14.21 2.71 34.11
C PRO A 208 -15.73 2.92 33.95
N ARG A 209 -16.15 4.19 33.88
CA ARG A 209 -17.57 4.54 33.66
C ARG A 209 -18.08 4.10 32.29
N ASN A 210 -17.23 4.20 31.28
CA ASN A 210 -17.54 3.78 29.92
C ASN A 210 -16.30 3.22 29.23
N ILE A 211 -16.35 1.92 28.96
CA ILE A 211 -15.27 1.13 28.35
C ILE A 211 -15.01 1.47 26.87
N SER A 212 -16.00 2.02 26.17
CA SER A 212 -15.91 2.40 24.75
C SER A 212 -15.39 3.82 24.52
N MET A 213 -15.47 4.69 25.54
CA MET A 213 -15.04 6.09 25.42
C MET A 213 -13.56 6.24 25.14
N GLU A 214 -12.73 5.36 25.69
CA GLU A 214 -11.28 5.38 25.42
C GLU A 214 -10.99 5.10 23.94
N ALA A 215 -11.64 4.09 23.35
CA ALA A 215 -11.49 3.76 21.93
C ALA A 215 -11.97 4.89 21.03
N MET A 216 -13.13 5.47 21.33
CA MET A 216 -13.64 6.63 20.57
C MET A 216 -12.73 7.85 20.74
N ARG A 217 -12.17 8.05 21.94
CA ARG A 217 -11.22 9.13 22.20
C ARG A 217 -9.95 8.98 21.38
N LEU A 218 -9.42 7.78 21.36
CA LEU A 218 -8.25 7.43 20.57
C LEU A 218 -8.53 7.67 19.08
N ALA A 219 -9.64 7.15 18.55
CA ALA A 219 -10.01 7.31 17.15
C ALA A 219 -10.07 8.79 16.73
N VAL A 220 -10.83 9.62 17.45
CA VAL A 220 -10.91 11.07 17.17
C VAL A 220 -9.53 11.72 17.23
N THR A 221 -8.72 11.37 18.24
CA THR A 221 -7.39 11.94 18.42
C THR A 221 -6.45 11.58 17.26
N GLU A 222 -6.43 10.31 16.83
CA GLU A 222 -5.54 9.91 15.75
C GLU A 222 -6.00 10.48 14.40
N LEU A 223 -7.30 10.54 14.12
CA LEU A 223 -7.84 11.13 12.89
C LEU A 223 -7.49 12.62 12.76
N HIS A 224 -7.70 13.41 13.82
CA HIS A 224 -7.39 14.85 13.78
C HIS A 224 -5.89 15.14 13.74
N HIS A 225 -5.08 14.29 14.38
CA HIS A 225 -3.62 14.38 14.22
C HIS A 225 -3.19 14.01 12.80
N ALA A 226 -3.79 12.97 12.20
CA ALA A 226 -3.51 12.54 10.84
C ALA A 226 -3.85 13.64 9.83
N PHE A 227 -5.03 14.24 9.97
CA PHE A 227 -5.43 15.38 9.15
C PHE A 227 -4.48 16.56 9.31
N HIS A 228 -4.11 16.90 10.55
CA HIS A 228 -3.18 18.00 10.82
C HIS A 228 -1.81 17.78 10.17
N GLU A 229 -1.23 16.60 10.32
CA GLU A 229 0.07 16.27 9.73
C GLU A 229 0.01 16.17 8.21
N GLY A 230 -1.04 15.57 7.65
CA GLY A 230 -1.28 15.54 6.21
C GLY A 230 -1.39 16.95 5.63
N ALA A 231 -2.15 17.83 6.29
CA ALA A 231 -2.29 19.23 5.90
C ALA A 231 -0.92 19.92 5.88
N LEU A 232 -0.14 19.87 6.97
CA LEU A 232 1.19 20.50 7.02
C LEU A 232 2.15 19.98 5.95
N GLN A 233 2.21 18.65 5.74
CA GLN A 233 3.06 18.08 4.70
C GLN A 233 2.65 18.53 3.29
N SER A 234 1.34 18.57 3.03
CA SER A 234 0.80 19.01 1.73
C SER A 234 0.96 20.51 1.49
N TYR A 235 0.86 21.34 2.53
CA TYR A 235 1.11 22.77 2.43
C TYR A 235 2.59 23.06 2.13
N ARG A 236 3.53 22.40 2.83
CA ARG A 236 4.98 22.53 2.55
C ARG A 236 5.38 22.05 1.16
N ALA A 237 4.60 21.14 0.56
CA ALA A 237 4.81 20.74 -0.82
C ALA A 237 4.33 21.78 -1.85
N THR A 238 3.51 22.74 -1.42
CA THR A 238 3.02 23.83 -2.27
C THR A 238 4.05 24.97 -2.28
N PRO A 239 4.61 25.35 -3.44
CA PRO A 239 5.73 26.29 -3.50
C PRO A 239 5.41 27.72 -3.05
N SER A 240 4.13 28.10 -3.00
CA SER A 240 3.68 29.41 -2.52
C SER A 240 3.44 29.47 -1.01
N TYR A 241 3.81 28.43 -0.25
CA TYR A 241 3.53 28.31 1.17
C TYR A 241 4.50 29.13 2.04
N GLU A 242 3.96 29.89 3.01
CA GLU A 242 4.76 30.72 3.92
C GLU A 242 4.69 30.25 5.39
N GLY A 243 3.69 29.43 5.73
CA GLY A 243 3.39 29.03 7.11
C GLY A 243 1.90 28.79 7.34
N VAL A 244 1.47 28.60 8.59
CA VAL A 244 0.06 28.38 8.94
C VAL A 244 -0.48 29.35 9.97
N TYR A 245 -1.77 29.61 9.86
CA TYR A 245 -2.60 30.15 10.91
C TYR A 245 -3.22 29.03 11.74
N TRP A 246 -2.93 29.00 13.05
CA TRP A 246 -3.64 28.12 13.98
C TRP A 246 -4.99 28.70 14.36
N ARG A 247 -6.04 27.88 14.31
CA ARG A 247 -7.43 28.33 14.52
C ARG A 247 -8.20 27.40 15.44
N LEU A 248 -8.86 28.02 16.42
CA LEU A 248 -9.72 27.31 17.36
C LEU A 248 -10.96 26.78 16.65
N SER A 249 -11.36 25.57 17.01
CA SER A 249 -12.63 24.99 16.58
C SER A 249 -13.79 25.52 17.41
N ASN A 250 -14.99 25.58 16.85
CA ASN A 250 -16.22 25.91 17.60
C ASN A 250 -16.48 24.90 18.75
N SER A 251 -15.88 23.71 18.68
CA SER A 251 -15.94 22.70 19.75
C SER A 251 -14.82 22.83 20.79
N HIS A 252 -14.05 23.92 20.77
CA HIS A 252 -13.00 24.20 21.77
C HIS A 252 -13.64 24.53 23.13
N PRO A 253 -13.56 23.64 24.13
CA PRO A 253 -14.48 23.70 25.27
C PRO A 253 -14.02 24.63 26.38
N LYS A 254 -12.71 24.89 26.50
CA LYS A 254 -12.12 25.69 27.57
C LYS A 254 -10.78 26.29 27.11
N PRO A 255 -10.36 27.42 27.68
CA PRO A 255 -9.03 27.97 27.43
C PRO A 255 -7.91 26.97 27.77
N ASP A 256 -6.99 26.72 26.83
CA ASP A 256 -5.80 25.89 27.00
C ASP A 256 -4.66 26.34 26.05
N ILE A 257 -3.64 25.50 25.87
CA ILE A 257 -2.48 25.78 25.00
C ILE A 257 -2.86 26.09 23.53
N CYS A 258 -4.01 25.60 23.04
CA CYS A 258 -4.51 25.96 21.72
C CYS A 258 -4.83 27.45 21.62
N ASP A 259 -5.26 28.11 22.69
CA ASP A 259 -5.49 29.55 22.71
C ASP A 259 -4.17 30.30 22.55
N THR A 260 -3.10 29.85 23.22
CA THR A 260 -1.75 30.37 23.01
C THR A 260 -1.33 30.23 21.55
N TYR A 261 -1.56 29.06 20.94
CA TYR A 261 -1.26 28.84 19.53
C TYR A 261 -2.07 29.75 18.60
N ALA A 262 -3.34 30.00 18.92
CA ALA A 262 -4.22 30.88 18.15
C ALA A 262 -3.86 32.38 18.28
N THR A 263 -3.10 32.76 19.31
CA THR A 263 -2.62 34.14 19.53
C THR A 263 -1.14 34.35 19.19
N HIS A 264 -0.42 33.30 18.78
CA HIS A 264 0.99 33.40 18.42
C HIS A 264 1.22 34.45 17.32
N GLY A 265 2.24 35.30 17.46
CA GLY A 265 2.47 36.42 16.54
C GLY A 265 1.31 37.44 16.47
N GLY A 266 0.43 37.46 17.48
CA GLY A 266 -0.74 38.35 17.57
C GLY A 266 -1.99 37.87 16.82
N ASN A 267 -1.85 36.96 15.87
CA ASN A 267 -2.96 36.48 15.01
C ASN A 267 -2.94 34.96 14.75
N GLY A 268 -2.12 34.21 15.49
CA GLY A 268 -1.94 32.77 15.37
C GLY A 268 -1.11 32.33 14.18
N PHE A 269 -0.30 33.21 13.58
CA PHE A 269 0.58 32.87 12.46
C PHE A 269 1.86 32.19 12.93
N TRP A 270 2.17 31.05 12.34
CA TRP A 270 3.39 30.26 12.52
C TRP A 270 4.10 30.16 11.18
N LYS A 271 5.37 30.54 11.14
CA LYS A 271 6.19 30.44 9.93
C LYS A 271 6.42 28.98 9.56
N GLU A 272 6.64 28.70 8.27
CA GLU A 272 7.15 27.40 7.83
C GLU A 272 8.36 26.96 8.67
N GLY A 273 8.31 25.73 9.18
CA GLY A 273 9.32 25.12 10.04
C GLY A 273 8.99 25.22 11.54
N ASP A 274 8.21 26.22 11.95
CA ASP A 274 7.86 26.48 13.35
C ASP A 274 6.44 26.00 13.72
N GLU A 275 5.73 25.33 12.81
CA GLU A 275 4.32 24.98 13.00
C GLU A 275 4.12 23.98 14.15
N PRO A 276 3.18 24.23 15.08
CA PRO A 276 3.00 23.38 16.24
C PRO A 276 2.27 22.09 15.88
N SER A 277 2.63 21.02 16.59
CA SER A 277 1.85 19.77 16.60
C SER A 277 0.55 19.92 17.39
N LYS A 278 -0.38 18.99 17.18
CA LYS A 278 -1.63 18.93 17.97
C LYS A 278 -1.31 18.66 19.45
N PRO A 279 -1.65 19.57 20.38
CA PRO A 279 -1.08 19.56 21.72
C PRO A 279 -1.77 18.62 22.71
N HIS A 280 -3.02 18.22 22.44
CA HIS A 280 -3.78 17.36 23.36
C HIS A 280 -4.79 16.45 22.64
N PRO A 281 -5.22 15.35 23.29
CA PRO A 281 -6.30 14.51 22.79
C PRO A 281 -7.58 15.31 22.53
N TRP A 282 -8.41 14.83 21.61
CA TRP A 282 -9.69 15.47 21.25
C TRP A 282 -9.61 16.91 20.72
N CYS A 283 -8.41 17.39 20.40
CA CYS A 283 -8.22 18.68 19.75
C CYS A 283 -8.80 18.63 18.32
N ARG A 284 -9.79 19.48 18.06
CA ARG A 284 -10.40 19.67 16.71
C ARG A 284 -10.02 21.00 16.07
N CYS A 285 -9.11 21.75 16.69
CA CYS A 285 -8.55 22.98 16.15
C CYS A 285 -7.88 22.70 14.80
N THR A 286 -7.79 23.67 13.92
CA THR A 286 -7.31 23.47 12.55
C THR A 286 -6.19 24.44 12.22
N VAL A 287 -5.47 24.15 11.14
CA VAL A 287 -4.51 25.07 10.54
C VAL A 287 -5.00 25.50 9.16
N VAL A 288 -4.75 26.76 8.81
CA VAL A 288 -5.04 27.34 7.50
C VAL A 288 -3.71 27.84 6.94
N PRO A 289 -3.31 27.48 5.71
CA PRO A 289 -2.04 27.92 5.16
C PRO A 289 -2.09 29.43 4.89
N ARG A 290 -0.97 30.10 5.13
CA ARG A 290 -0.66 31.40 4.56
C ARG A 290 0.08 31.16 3.25
N LEU A 291 -0.45 31.73 2.19
CA LEU A 291 0.11 31.61 0.85
C LEU A 291 0.55 32.98 0.35
N GLU A 292 1.62 33.02 -0.44
CA GLU A 292 1.97 34.19 -1.24
C GLU A 292 0.79 34.56 -2.15
N ASP A 293 0.70 35.84 -2.53
CA ASP A 293 -0.24 36.30 -3.55
C ASP A 293 -0.11 35.44 -4.83
N THR A 294 -1.24 34.97 -5.34
CA THR A 294 -1.25 33.97 -6.42
C THR A 294 -0.64 34.50 -7.71
N ASP A 295 -1.00 35.73 -8.10
CA ASP A 295 -0.51 36.32 -9.35
C ASP A 295 0.99 36.64 -9.24
N GLN A 296 1.43 37.11 -8.07
CA GLN A 296 2.84 37.31 -7.77
C GLN A 296 3.63 36.01 -7.86
N PHE A 297 3.15 34.96 -7.20
CA PHE A 297 3.82 33.66 -7.19
C PHE A 297 3.92 33.04 -8.59
N VAL A 298 2.83 33.03 -9.37
CA VAL A 298 2.83 32.48 -10.75
C VAL A 298 3.84 33.22 -11.63
N ARG A 299 3.96 34.55 -11.50
CA ARG A 299 5.00 35.32 -12.22
C ARG A 299 6.41 34.87 -11.84
N ARG A 300 6.69 34.70 -10.55
CA ARG A 300 8.00 34.24 -10.05
C ARG A 300 8.31 32.81 -10.51
N LEU A 301 7.32 31.91 -10.47
CA LEU A 301 7.46 30.53 -10.92
C LEU A 301 7.81 30.45 -12.42
N ARG A 302 7.20 31.29 -13.27
CA ARG A 302 7.57 31.38 -14.69
C ARG A 302 9.00 31.92 -14.89
N GLN A 303 9.41 32.93 -14.14
CA GLN A 303 10.79 33.43 -14.19
C GLN A 303 11.80 32.35 -13.77
N TRP A 304 11.48 31.57 -12.74
CA TRP A 304 12.27 30.43 -12.30
C TRP A 304 12.37 29.34 -13.36
N ALA A 305 11.26 29.04 -14.05
CA ALA A 305 11.24 28.06 -15.13
C ALA A 305 12.18 28.46 -16.29
N ASP A 306 12.25 29.76 -16.62
CA ASP A 306 13.15 30.27 -17.65
C ASP A 306 14.62 30.37 -17.18
N ASN A 307 14.83 30.74 -15.92
CA ASN A 307 16.14 30.87 -15.27
C ASN A 307 16.06 30.37 -13.81
N PRO A 308 16.56 29.15 -13.53
CA PRO A 308 16.56 28.57 -12.18
C PRO A 308 17.25 29.42 -11.11
N GLN A 309 18.20 30.29 -11.48
CA GLN A 309 18.90 31.16 -10.54
C GLN A 309 18.08 32.41 -10.15
N SER A 310 16.96 32.69 -10.82
CA SER A 310 16.16 33.89 -10.58
C SER A 310 15.33 33.85 -9.29
N GLN A 311 14.98 32.66 -8.81
CA GLN A 311 14.19 32.45 -7.59
C GLN A 311 14.83 31.33 -6.74
N PRO A 312 15.78 31.68 -5.85
CA PRO A 312 16.52 30.68 -5.06
C PRO A 312 15.65 29.84 -4.13
N ASP A 313 14.55 30.39 -3.62
CA ASP A 313 13.57 29.71 -2.78
C ASP A 313 12.77 28.66 -3.57
N ILE A 314 12.29 29.01 -4.77
CA ILE A 314 11.62 28.05 -5.66
C ILE A 314 12.60 26.96 -6.13
N GLU A 315 13.86 27.31 -6.39
CA GLU A 315 14.89 26.32 -6.75
C GLU A 315 15.21 25.37 -5.59
N ALA A 316 15.25 25.88 -4.35
CA ALA A 316 15.41 25.05 -3.15
C ALA A 316 14.23 24.10 -2.95
N TRP A 317 12.99 24.62 -3.08
CA TRP A 317 11.77 23.81 -3.07
C TRP A 317 11.81 22.72 -4.14
N TYR A 318 12.11 23.08 -5.39
CA TYR A 318 12.13 22.13 -6.51
C TYR A 318 13.13 21.01 -6.27
N ASN A 319 14.34 21.31 -5.79
CA ASN A 319 15.38 20.32 -5.53
C ASN A 319 15.08 19.36 -4.36
N GLY A 320 13.98 19.57 -3.62
CA GLY A 320 13.48 18.64 -2.63
C GLY A 320 12.64 17.51 -3.24
N LEU A 321 11.51 17.20 -2.59
CA LEU A 321 10.53 16.21 -3.05
C LEU A 321 10.02 16.44 -4.50
N PRO A 322 9.73 17.69 -4.94
CA PRO A 322 9.16 17.92 -6.27
C PRO A 322 10.00 17.38 -7.42
N ARG A 323 11.34 17.45 -7.38
CA ARG A 323 12.23 16.97 -8.45
C ARG A 323 12.10 15.47 -8.77
N GLN A 324 11.57 14.68 -7.84
CA GLN A 324 11.32 13.24 -8.06
C GLN A 324 10.11 12.99 -8.99
N PHE A 325 9.19 13.96 -9.08
CA PHE A 325 7.91 13.82 -9.79
C PHE A 325 7.78 14.84 -10.93
N LEU A 326 8.20 16.08 -10.67
CA LEU A 326 8.08 17.21 -11.57
C LEU A 326 9.33 17.30 -12.44
N ARG A 327 9.14 17.15 -13.76
CA ARG A 327 10.23 17.38 -14.72
C ARG A 327 10.57 18.86 -14.74
N ARG A 328 11.87 19.18 -14.70
CA ARG A 328 12.34 20.56 -14.85
C ARG A 328 11.79 21.14 -16.17
N PRO A 329 11.14 22.32 -16.13
CA PRO A 329 10.74 22.99 -17.36
C PRO A 329 11.99 23.28 -18.19
N GLY A 330 12.03 22.78 -19.43
CA GLY A 330 13.06 23.21 -20.38
C GLY A 330 12.76 24.64 -20.84
N ARG A 331 13.79 25.40 -21.26
CA ARG A 331 13.59 26.65 -21.99
C ARG A 331 12.60 26.38 -23.13
N LEU A 332 11.38 26.87 -22.96
CA LEU A 332 10.24 26.88 -23.88
C LEU A 332 10.39 25.98 -25.11
N ASP A 333 9.55 24.93 -25.14
CA ASP A 333 9.08 24.25 -26.34
C ASP A 333 8.33 25.28 -27.22
N ARG A 334 9.07 26.21 -27.83
CA ARG A 334 8.60 27.01 -28.95
C ARG A 334 9.10 26.30 -30.19
N THR A 335 8.19 25.58 -30.83
CA THR A 335 8.29 25.19 -32.25
C THR A 335 8.80 26.36 -33.08
N VAL A 336 10.09 26.32 -33.39
CA VAL A 336 10.67 27.00 -34.54
C VAL A 336 11.40 25.91 -35.32
N GLN A 337 10.83 25.57 -36.47
CA GLN A 337 11.53 24.77 -37.48
C GLN A 337 12.78 25.54 -37.89
N VAL A 338 13.95 25.12 -37.41
CA VAL A 338 15.22 25.42 -38.06
C VAL A 338 15.99 24.12 -38.19
N SER A 339 16.08 23.66 -39.43
CA SER A 339 16.91 22.52 -39.83
C SER A 339 18.38 22.94 -39.71
N ILE A 340 19.15 22.29 -38.85
CA ILE A 340 20.61 22.34 -38.89
C ILE A 340 21.10 20.90 -39.14
N PRO A 341 21.49 20.55 -40.38
CA PRO A 341 22.09 19.26 -40.66
C PRO A 341 23.49 19.16 -40.04
N GLY A 342 23.76 18.07 -39.31
CA GLY A 342 25.13 17.58 -39.13
C GLY A 342 25.79 17.67 -37.75
N LEU A 343 25.05 17.80 -36.64
CA LEU A 343 25.69 17.83 -35.31
C LEU A 343 24.98 17.01 -34.21
N LEU A 344 24.60 15.76 -34.48
CA LEU A 344 24.23 14.80 -33.44
C LEU A 344 24.54 13.36 -33.90
N GLU A 345 25.81 12.96 -33.89
CA GLU A 345 26.16 11.55 -34.15
C GLU A 345 27.27 11.01 -33.27
N GLN A 346 27.43 11.54 -32.05
CA GLN A 346 28.31 10.88 -31.07
C GLN A 346 27.62 10.77 -29.71
N GLN A 347 27.35 9.50 -29.37
CA GLN A 347 26.98 8.95 -28.06
C GLN A 347 25.51 9.10 -27.63
N ARG A 348 24.60 8.49 -28.41
CA ARG A 348 23.45 7.80 -27.82
C ARG A 348 23.94 6.46 -27.26
N PRO A 349 23.57 6.02 -26.04
CA PRO A 349 23.88 4.66 -25.60
C PRO A 349 23.35 3.67 -26.64
N SER A 350 24.20 2.75 -27.09
CA SER A 350 23.82 1.76 -28.09
C SER A 350 22.67 0.91 -27.55
N VAL A 351 21.54 0.88 -28.26
CA VAL A 351 20.43 -0.03 -27.94
C VAL A 351 20.99 -1.47 -27.90
N PRO A 352 20.76 -2.24 -26.83
CA PRO A 352 21.30 -3.60 -26.75
C PRO A 352 20.86 -4.45 -27.93
N LYS A 353 21.76 -5.33 -28.42
CA LYS A 353 21.50 -6.14 -29.62
C LYS A 353 20.21 -6.96 -29.53
N TYR A 354 19.94 -7.60 -28.38
CA TYR A 354 18.71 -8.39 -28.21
C TYR A 354 17.43 -7.55 -28.35
N VAL A 355 17.48 -6.27 -27.98
CA VAL A 355 16.35 -5.34 -28.13
C VAL A 355 16.14 -5.02 -29.60
N GLN A 356 17.23 -4.78 -30.35
CA GLN A 356 17.16 -4.60 -31.80
C GLN A 356 16.62 -5.85 -32.48
N ASP A 357 17.18 -7.02 -32.17
CA ASP A 357 16.75 -8.31 -32.74
C ASP A 357 15.26 -8.59 -32.46
N ALA A 358 14.79 -8.32 -31.24
CA ALA A 358 13.38 -8.48 -30.87
C ALA A 358 12.46 -7.49 -31.61
N LEU A 359 12.82 -6.21 -31.63
CA LEU A 359 12.04 -5.16 -32.31
C LEU A 359 12.00 -5.37 -33.84
N ASP A 360 13.13 -5.71 -34.46
CA ASP A 360 13.22 -6.04 -35.88
C ASP A 360 12.37 -7.27 -36.21
N ARG A 361 12.34 -8.25 -35.30
CA ARG A 361 11.49 -9.42 -35.45
C ARG A 361 10.01 -9.07 -35.34
N MET A 362 9.64 -8.22 -34.39
CA MET A 362 8.27 -7.74 -34.20
C MET A 362 7.79 -6.89 -35.38
N ALA A 363 8.68 -6.10 -35.99
CA ALA A 363 8.39 -5.28 -37.17
C ALA A 363 7.99 -6.11 -38.41
N ARG A 364 8.38 -7.39 -38.47
CA ARG A 364 7.96 -8.33 -39.53
C ARG A 364 6.56 -8.91 -39.32
N GLY A 365 5.92 -8.63 -38.18
CA GLY A 365 4.61 -9.14 -37.79
C GLY A 365 4.68 -10.24 -36.72
N THR A 366 3.67 -10.27 -35.84
CA THR A 366 3.55 -11.18 -34.68
C THR A 366 2.19 -11.88 -34.64
N SER A 367 1.74 -12.33 -35.81
CA SER A 367 0.37 -12.83 -36.00
C SER A 367 0.23 -14.34 -35.82
N THR A 368 1.34 -15.07 -35.81
CA THR A 368 1.36 -16.54 -35.68
C THR A 368 2.10 -16.99 -34.42
N LEU A 369 1.81 -18.21 -33.96
CA LEU A 369 2.51 -18.82 -32.84
C LEU A 369 4.04 -18.88 -33.07
N ALA A 370 4.47 -19.17 -34.29
CA ALA A 370 5.88 -19.23 -34.64
C ALA A 370 6.57 -17.87 -34.45
N ASP A 371 5.87 -16.77 -34.76
CA ASP A 371 6.39 -15.41 -34.57
C ASP A 371 6.59 -15.10 -33.09
N VAL A 372 5.59 -15.41 -32.27
CA VAL A 372 5.62 -15.22 -30.81
C VAL A 372 6.76 -16.02 -30.18
N LEU A 373 6.93 -17.28 -30.58
CA LEU A 373 8.02 -18.13 -30.11
C LEU A 373 9.39 -17.59 -30.51
N GLU A 374 9.55 -17.00 -31.70
CA GLU A 374 10.84 -16.46 -32.15
C GLU A 374 11.26 -15.24 -31.33
N VAL A 375 10.35 -14.29 -31.09
CA VAL A 375 10.58 -13.16 -30.17
C VAL A 375 10.90 -13.68 -28.77
N GLY A 376 10.10 -14.65 -28.30
CA GLY A 376 10.28 -15.32 -27.02
C GLY A 376 11.66 -15.93 -26.82
N ARG A 377 12.20 -16.62 -27.84
CA ARG A 377 13.54 -17.23 -27.78
C ARG A 377 14.65 -16.18 -27.64
N ILE A 378 14.53 -15.04 -28.33
CA ILE A 378 15.49 -13.93 -28.22
C ILE A 378 15.54 -13.42 -26.77
N LEU A 379 14.36 -13.16 -26.20
CA LEU A 379 14.23 -12.67 -24.82
C LEU A 379 14.73 -13.70 -23.80
N ARG A 380 14.34 -14.96 -23.97
CA ARG A 380 14.78 -16.07 -23.11
C ARG A 380 16.29 -16.22 -23.12
N GLN A 381 16.93 -16.15 -24.30
CA GLN A 381 18.38 -16.23 -24.41
C GLN A 381 19.08 -15.13 -23.61
N GLU A 382 18.54 -13.91 -23.60
CA GLU A 382 19.08 -12.81 -22.81
C GLU A 382 18.83 -13.00 -21.30
N VAL A 383 17.65 -13.47 -20.88
CA VAL A 383 17.36 -13.81 -19.47
C VAL A 383 18.32 -14.90 -18.98
N ASP A 384 18.45 -16.00 -19.72
CA ASP A 384 19.35 -17.12 -19.39
C ASP A 384 20.80 -16.64 -19.29
N ARG A 385 21.25 -15.78 -20.22
CA ARG A 385 22.58 -15.19 -20.20
C ARG A 385 22.80 -14.36 -18.94
N ARG A 386 21.87 -13.46 -18.58
CA ARG A 386 21.99 -12.64 -17.36
C ARG A 386 22.01 -13.49 -16.09
N ILE A 387 21.16 -14.51 -16.01
CA ILE A 387 21.14 -15.45 -14.88
C ILE A 387 22.46 -16.24 -14.81
N SER A 388 22.96 -16.73 -15.95
CA SER A 388 24.24 -17.44 -16.03
C SER A 388 25.40 -16.56 -15.58
N ASP A 389 25.46 -15.31 -16.04
CA ASP A 389 26.51 -14.35 -15.66
C ASP A 389 26.52 -14.11 -14.14
N ILE A 390 25.34 -13.98 -13.52
CA ILE A 390 25.23 -13.84 -12.06
C ILE A 390 25.67 -15.13 -11.36
N LYS A 391 25.22 -16.30 -11.81
CA LYS A 391 25.65 -17.61 -11.26
C LYS A 391 27.16 -17.77 -11.29
N SER A 392 27.80 -17.43 -12.42
CA SER A 392 29.26 -17.48 -12.56
C SER A 392 29.98 -16.50 -11.62
N ARG A 393 29.45 -15.29 -11.41
CA ARG A 393 30.01 -14.35 -10.42
C ARG A 393 29.87 -14.88 -8.99
N VAL A 394 28.71 -15.44 -8.63
CA VAL A 394 28.47 -16.05 -7.32
C VAL A 394 29.45 -17.20 -7.07
N GLU A 395 29.66 -18.07 -8.06
CA GLU A 395 30.61 -19.18 -7.97
C GLU A 395 32.05 -18.68 -7.82
N ALA A 396 32.47 -17.68 -8.61
CA ALA A 396 33.79 -17.08 -8.50
C ALA A 396 34.05 -16.49 -7.11
N ILE A 397 33.07 -15.78 -6.54
CA ILE A 397 33.16 -15.22 -5.18
C ILE A 397 33.27 -16.35 -4.14
N LEU A 398 32.49 -17.42 -4.27
CA LEU A 398 32.59 -18.59 -3.37
C LEU A 398 33.98 -19.24 -3.41
N GLN A 399 34.55 -19.42 -4.60
CA GLN A 399 35.90 -19.96 -4.76
C GLN A 399 36.95 -19.07 -4.10
N GLN A 400 36.85 -17.75 -4.26
CA GLN A 400 37.75 -16.79 -3.60
C GLN A 400 37.60 -16.84 -2.08
N LYS A 401 36.37 -16.87 -1.56
CA LYS A 401 36.10 -16.99 -0.11
C LYS A 401 36.69 -18.27 0.49
N ASN A 402 36.58 -19.39 -0.21
CA ASN A 402 37.15 -20.67 0.24
C ASN A 402 38.69 -20.62 0.28
N LYS A 403 39.33 -19.98 -0.70
CA LYS A 403 40.78 -19.75 -0.70
C LYS A 403 41.20 -18.86 0.48
N LEU A 404 40.51 -17.73 0.67
CA LEU A 404 40.78 -16.83 1.79
C LEU A 404 40.60 -17.52 3.14
N ALA A 405 39.55 -18.32 3.33
CA ALA A 405 39.33 -19.07 4.57
C ALA A 405 40.51 -20.02 4.88
N ALA A 406 41.06 -20.69 3.87
CA ALA A 406 42.25 -21.53 4.03
C ALA A 406 43.52 -20.71 4.37
N GLU A 407 43.66 -19.50 3.82
CA GLU A 407 44.77 -18.59 4.13
C GLU A 407 44.65 -18.00 5.54
N ILE A 408 43.46 -17.58 5.96
CA ILE A 408 43.15 -17.14 7.32
C ILE A 408 43.51 -18.23 8.33
N TYR A 409 43.13 -19.49 8.04
CA TYR A 409 43.50 -20.62 8.89
C TYR A 409 45.02 -20.81 8.99
N LYS A 410 45.76 -20.71 7.88
CA LYS A 410 47.23 -20.80 7.87
C LYS A 410 47.88 -19.64 8.64
N ALA A 411 47.40 -18.41 8.46
CA ALA A 411 47.91 -17.22 9.15
C ALA A 411 47.65 -17.31 10.67
N ASN A 412 46.47 -17.78 11.08
CA ASN A 412 46.15 -18.07 12.48
C ASN A 412 47.11 -19.11 13.09
N ARG A 413 47.43 -20.20 12.38
CA ARG A 413 48.41 -21.19 12.86
C ARG A 413 49.82 -20.62 13.03
N ARG A 414 50.19 -19.64 12.19
CA ARG A 414 51.48 -18.91 12.27
C ARG A 414 51.46 -17.77 13.30
N ARG A 415 50.31 -17.49 13.93
CA ARG A 415 50.09 -16.36 14.87
C ARG A 415 50.36 -14.99 14.25
N ASP A 416 50.22 -14.85 12.93
CA ASP A 416 50.38 -13.59 12.21
C ASP A 416 49.08 -12.79 12.25
N GLN A 417 48.91 -11.98 13.30
CA GLN A 417 47.67 -11.22 13.54
C GLN A 417 47.40 -10.15 12.47
N GLU A 418 48.45 -9.54 11.91
CA GLU A 418 48.30 -8.52 10.87
C GLU A 418 47.79 -9.14 9.56
N ALA A 419 48.35 -10.29 9.16
CA ALA A 419 47.86 -11.04 8.01
C ALA A 419 46.42 -11.53 8.21
N VAL A 420 46.09 -12.02 9.41
CA VAL A 420 44.71 -12.43 9.74
C VAL A 420 43.74 -11.26 9.60
N GLN A 421 44.09 -10.07 10.11
CA GLN A 421 43.23 -8.90 10.02
C GLN A 421 42.98 -8.45 8.57
N LYS A 422 44.03 -8.41 7.73
CA LYS A 422 43.94 -8.06 6.31
C LYS A 422 43.06 -9.05 5.53
N LEU A 423 43.31 -10.35 5.73
CA LEU A 423 42.55 -11.40 5.07
C LEU A 423 41.08 -11.43 5.54
N MET A 424 40.79 -11.20 6.83
CA MET A 424 39.41 -11.12 7.31
C MET A 424 38.65 -9.93 6.69
N ALA A 425 39.28 -8.76 6.54
CA ALA A 425 38.64 -7.61 5.90
C ALA A 425 38.24 -7.89 4.43
N GLU A 426 39.11 -8.58 3.69
CA GLU A 426 38.81 -9.01 2.32
C GLU A 426 37.73 -10.11 2.28
N PHE A 427 37.72 -11.04 3.23
CA PHE A 427 36.66 -12.05 3.38
C PHE A 427 35.29 -11.41 3.67
N ASP A 428 35.25 -10.36 4.49
CA ASP A 428 34.02 -9.63 4.81
C ASP A 428 33.50 -8.81 3.61
N ARG A 429 34.42 -8.21 2.84
CA ARG A 429 34.08 -7.56 1.56
C ARG A 429 33.44 -8.55 0.59
N LEU A 430 34.09 -9.70 0.36
CA LEU A 430 33.55 -10.77 -0.49
C LEU A 430 32.24 -11.34 0.06
N SER A 431 32.05 -11.35 1.38
CA SER A 431 30.78 -11.76 1.99
C SER A 431 29.64 -10.80 1.70
N THR A 432 29.93 -9.50 1.63
CA THR A 432 28.97 -8.46 1.25
C THR A 432 28.63 -8.57 -0.24
N GLU A 433 29.64 -8.72 -1.10
CA GLU A 433 29.46 -8.91 -2.54
C GLU A 433 28.69 -10.20 -2.87
N PHE A 434 29.01 -11.30 -2.20
CA PHE A 434 28.27 -12.56 -2.30
C PHE A 434 26.78 -12.39 -2.00
N LYS A 435 26.44 -11.71 -0.89
CA LYS A 435 25.04 -11.44 -0.53
C LYS A 435 24.34 -10.57 -1.57
N ALA A 436 25.03 -9.58 -2.13
CA ALA A 436 24.48 -8.71 -3.17
C ALA A 436 24.19 -9.47 -4.48
N GLU A 437 25.14 -10.26 -4.99
CA GLU A 437 24.95 -11.07 -6.20
C GLU A 437 23.90 -12.18 -5.99
N LEU A 438 23.90 -12.82 -4.83
CA LEU A 438 22.87 -13.82 -4.48
C LEU A 438 21.47 -13.18 -4.40
N GLY A 439 21.36 -11.96 -3.87
CA GLY A 439 20.12 -11.20 -3.84
C GLY A 439 19.56 -10.91 -5.24
N LYS A 440 20.44 -10.71 -6.24
CA LYS A 440 20.01 -10.56 -7.64
C LYS A 440 19.37 -11.85 -8.18
N LEU A 441 19.92 -13.03 -7.86
CA LEU A 441 19.31 -14.32 -8.24
C LEU A 441 17.98 -14.55 -7.54
N GLN A 442 17.86 -14.14 -6.27
CA GLN A 442 16.62 -14.24 -5.50
C GLN A 442 15.51 -13.33 -6.07
N ASN A 443 15.88 -12.33 -6.87
CA ASN A 443 14.95 -11.41 -7.51
C ASN A 443 14.90 -11.61 -9.04
N ALA A 444 14.79 -12.87 -9.47
CA ALA A 444 14.72 -13.25 -10.89
C ALA A 444 13.60 -12.51 -11.66
N ALA A 445 12.51 -12.14 -10.97
CA ALA A 445 11.44 -11.32 -11.52
C ALA A 445 11.92 -9.99 -12.10
N GLU A 446 12.87 -9.32 -11.45
CA GLU A 446 13.44 -8.05 -11.95
C GLU A 446 14.32 -8.28 -13.17
N ILE A 447 15.06 -9.39 -13.24
CA ILE A 447 15.88 -9.71 -14.41
C ILE A 447 14.98 -9.85 -15.64
N VAL A 448 13.86 -10.56 -15.51
CA VAL A 448 12.88 -10.72 -16.58
C VAL A 448 12.31 -9.36 -16.99
N ARG A 449 11.89 -8.56 -16.01
CA ARG A 449 11.34 -7.22 -16.26
C ARG A 449 12.34 -6.31 -16.96
N ASP A 450 13.60 -6.29 -16.54
CA ASP A 450 14.68 -5.49 -17.14
C ASP A 450 15.03 -5.93 -18.57
N VAL A 451 14.73 -7.18 -18.93
CA VAL A 451 14.86 -7.67 -20.31
C VAL A 451 13.67 -7.22 -21.16
N LEU A 452 12.45 -7.30 -20.60
CA LEU A 452 11.21 -6.97 -21.30
C LEU A 452 11.01 -5.46 -21.52
N ASP A 453 11.26 -4.63 -20.50
CA ASP A 453 10.89 -3.21 -20.50
C ASP A 453 11.44 -2.40 -21.70
N PRO A 454 12.71 -2.60 -22.14
CA PRO A 454 13.22 -1.93 -23.34
C PRO A 454 12.56 -2.37 -24.65
N VAL A 455 11.95 -3.55 -24.69
CA VAL A 455 11.26 -4.11 -25.87
C VAL A 455 9.79 -3.73 -25.86
N ARG A 456 9.15 -3.79 -24.69
CA ARG A 456 7.77 -3.36 -24.47
C ARG A 456 7.65 -2.79 -23.06
N ARG A 457 7.11 -1.58 -22.95
CA ARG A 457 6.95 -0.88 -21.68
C ARG A 457 6.15 -1.71 -20.67
N MET A 458 6.81 -2.06 -19.57
CA MET A 458 6.19 -2.72 -18.43
C MET A 458 5.47 -1.69 -17.57
N ASN A 459 4.50 -2.14 -16.78
CA ASN A 459 3.70 -1.22 -15.97
C ASN A 459 4.49 -0.67 -14.77
N ASP A 460 4.46 0.64 -14.56
CA ASP A 460 5.01 1.33 -13.39
C ASP A 460 3.92 1.80 -12.42
N ASP A 461 2.66 1.78 -12.86
CA ASP A 461 1.54 2.29 -12.09
C ASP A 461 1.16 1.27 -11.02
N THR A 462 1.07 1.70 -9.77
CA THR A 462 0.54 0.87 -8.67
C THR A 462 -0.97 1.05 -8.49
N GLU A 463 -1.60 1.89 -9.31
CA GLU A 463 -3.01 2.23 -9.16
C GLU A 463 -3.94 1.28 -9.92
N ILE A 464 -5.00 0.86 -9.24
CA ILE A 464 -6.07 0.04 -9.79
C ILE A 464 -7.40 0.52 -9.22
N ALA A 465 -8.39 0.70 -10.09
CA ALA A 465 -9.73 1.09 -9.66
C ALA A 465 -10.38 -0.07 -8.89
N VAL A 466 -10.76 0.17 -7.63
CA VAL A 466 -11.38 -0.83 -6.75
C VAL A 466 -12.70 -0.32 -6.19
N LEU A 467 -13.62 -1.24 -5.87
CA LEU A 467 -14.83 -0.89 -5.13
C LEU A 467 -14.47 -0.48 -3.71
N VAL A 468 -15.17 0.51 -3.17
CA VAL A 468 -15.00 1.03 -1.81
C VAL A 468 -15.16 -0.06 -0.73
N VAL A 469 -15.90 -1.12 -1.05
CA VAL A 469 -16.15 -2.26 -0.14
C VAL A 469 -15.03 -3.31 -0.14
N SER A 470 -13.99 -3.14 -0.97
CA SER A 470 -12.90 -4.12 -1.11
C SER A 470 -12.03 -4.22 0.13
N ASP A 471 -11.53 -5.42 0.42
CA ASP A 471 -10.55 -5.67 1.46
C ASP A 471 -9.20 -5.05 1.08
N GLU A 472 -8.70 -4.16 1.92
CA GLU A 472 -7.47 -3.42 1.63
C GLU A 472 -6.23 -4.31 1.47
N GLU A 473 -6.13 -5.38 2.27
CA GLU A 473 -5.04 -6.34 2.12
C GLU A 473 -5.04 -6.98 0.72
N ALA A 474 -6.22 -7.36 0.21
CA ALA A 474 -6.34 -7.90 -1.13
C ALA A 474 -5.93 -6.86 -2.19
N VAL A 475 -6.34 -5.60 -2.02
CA VAL A 475 -5.94 -4.49 -2.89
C VAL A 475 -4.42 -4.32 -2.90
N GLN A 476 -3.75 -4.28 -1.75
CA GLN A 476 -2.30 -4.10 -1.67
C GLN A 476 -1.54 -5.27 -2.32
N ARG A 477 -2.00 -6.50 -2.11
CA ARG A 477 -1.43 -7.68 -2.76
C ARG A 477 -1.54 -7.56 -4.29
N ILE A 478 -2.71 -7.14 -4.81
CA ILE A 478 -2.91 -6.91 -6.25
C ILE A 478 -1.98 -5.80 -6.76
N LYS A 479 -1.94 -4.65 -6.07
CA LYS A 479 -1.07 -3.52 -6.43
C LYS A 479 0.39 -3.93 -6.58
N GLY A 480 0.89 -4.78 -5.68
CA GLY A 480 2.25 -5.29 -5.71
C GLY A 480 2.60 -6.15 -6.93
N GLN A 481 1.60 -6.71 -7.63
CA GLN A 481 1.82 -7.57 -8.80
C GLN A 481 1.66 -6.85 -10.14
N LEU A 482 1.02 -5.68 -10.17
CA LEU A 482 0.75 -4.93 -11.40
C LEU A 482 2.02 -4.61 -12.20
N ARG A 483 3.17 -4.46 -11.53
CA ARG A 483 4.45 -4.14 -12.18
C ARG A 483 5.03 -5.27 -13.03
N TYR A 484 4.55 -6.50 -12.91
CA TYR A 484 5.02 -7.62 -13.72
C TYR A 484 4.23 -7.78 -15.02
N LEU A 485 3.26 -6.90 -15.27
CA LEU A 485 2.40 -6.92 -16.45
C LEU A 485 2.79 -5.80 -17.43
N PRO A 486 2.61 -6.00 -18.75
CA PRO A 486 2.72 -4.92 -19.73
C PRO A 486 1.78 -3.76 -19.41
N LYS A 487 2.26 -2.53 -19.67
CA LYS A 487 1.49 -1.31 -19.34
C LYS A 487 0.11 -1.29 -20.01
N ASP A 488 0.06 -1.64 -21.28
CA ASP A 488 -1.17 -1.63 -22.07
C ASP A 488 -2.16 -2.73 -21.67
N TRP A 489 -1.72 -3.84 -21.08
CA TRP A 489 -2.62 -4.82 -20.48
C TRP A 489 -3.34 -4.25 -19.25
N VAL A 490 -2.58 -3.58 -18.39
CA VAL A 490 -3.15 -2.89 -17.22
C VAL A 490 -4.07 -1.75 -17.67
N ASP A 491 -3.70 -1.05 -18.74
CA ASP A 491 -4.50 0.05 -19.30
C ASP A 491 -5.83 -0.43 -19.91
N ALA A 492 -5.90 -1.67 -20.40
CA ALA A 492 -7.11 -2.25 -20.98
C ALA A 492 -8.30 -2.31 -20.01
N PHE A 493 -8.03 -2.40 -18.70
CA PHE A 493 -9.05 -2.33 -17.64
C PHE A 493 -8.90 -1.11 -16.73
N ARG A 494 -8.12 -0.10 -17.14
CA ARG A 494 -7.95 1.14 -16.36
C ARG A 494 -9.31 1.83 -16.16
N GLY A 495 -9.56 2.26 -14.92
CA GLY A 495 -10.82 2.89 -14.52
C GLY A 495 -11.98 1.91 -14.27
N ARG A 496 -11.83 0.61 -14.61
CA ARG A 496 -12.84 -0.41 -14.28
C ARG A 496 -12.66 -0.91 -12.86
N GLN A 497 -13.64 -0.65 -12.01
CA GLN A 497 -13.59 -1.06 -10.62
C GLN A 497 -13.64 -2.57 -10.46
N ILE A 498 -12.79 -3.10 -9.59
CA ILE A 498 -12.83 -4.50 -9.15
C ILE A 498 -13.15 -4.60 -7.67
N PHE A 499 -13.90 -5.63 -7.28
CA PHE A 499 -14.04 -6.02 -5.89
C PHE A 499 -12.86 -6.93 -5.50
N ALA A 500 -11.95 -6.43 -4.67
CA ALA A 500 -10.89 -7.27 -4.10
C ALA A 500 -11.34 -7.75 -2.72
N LYS A 501 -11.26 -9.06 -2.45
CA LYS A 501 -11.62 -9.60 -1.12
C LYS A 501 -10.63 -10.64 -0.62
N MET A 502 -10.52 -10.74 0.69
CA MET A 502 -9.83 -11.83 1.37
C MET A 502 -10.80 -12.98 1.66
N SER A 503 -10.34 -14.21 1.50
CA SER A 503 -11.14 -15.43 1.73
C SER A 503 -10.35 -16.50 2.48
N THR A 504 -11.06 -17.45 3.08
CA THR A 504 -10.48 -18.71 3.56
C THR A 504 -10.50 -19.81 2.49
N GLU A 505 -11.26 -19.60 1.41
CA GLU A 505 -11.39 -20.51 0.27
C GLU A 505 -10.29 -20.25 -0.77
N ARG A 506 -10.23 -21.09 -1.82
CA ARG A 506 -9.26 -20.95 -2.93
C ARG A 506 -9.37 -19.56 -3.56
N SER A 507 -8.23 -19.02 -3.97
CA SER A 507 -8.20 -17.78 -4.74
C SER A 507 -8.91 -17.96 -6.09
N TYR A 508 -9.53 -16.90 -6.59
CA TYR A 508 -10.13 -16.88 -7.92
C TYR A 508 -10.32 -15.46 -8.44
N TYR A 509 -10.24 -15.30 -9.76
CA TYR A 509 -10.84 -14.22 -10.51
C TYR A 509 -12.22 -14.63 -11.03
N GLN A 510 -13.19 -13.72 -10.91
CA GLN A 510 -14.52 -13.90 -11.48
C GLN A 510 -14.91 -12.68 -12.29
N ARG A 511 -15.22 -12.93 -13.57
CA ARG A 511 -15.85 -11.96 -14.47
C ARG A 511 -17.38 -12.06 -14.36
N GLY A 512 -18.05 -10.92 -14.22
CA GLY A 512 -19.51 -10.84 -14.10
C GLY A 512 -20.04 -10.86 -12.66
N GLY A 513 -21.34 -11.06 -12.47
CA GLY A 513 -22.01 -10.84 -11.18
C GLY A 513 -22.33 -9.35 -10.93
N MET A 514 -22.50 -8.96 -9.67
CA MET A 514 -22.73 -7.53 -9.32
C MET A 514 -21.48 -6.67 -9.59
N ALA A 515 -20.28 -7.27 -9.53
CA ALA A 515 -19.02 -6.65 -9.92
C ALA A 515 -17.96 -7.73 -10.19
N GLU A 516 -16.99 -7.43 -11.06
CA GLU A 516 -15.79 -8.26 -11.22
C GLU A 516 -15.10 -8.44 -9.86
N THR A 517 -14.59 -9.63 -9.56
CA THR A 517 -14.03 -9.95 -8.25
C THR A 517 -12.68 -10.64 -8.37
N ILE A 518 -11.70 -10.22 -7.57
CA ILE A 518 -10.52 -11.04 -7.23
C ILE A 518 -10.66 -11.41 -5.75
N SER A 519 -10.77 -12.71 -5.49
CA SER A 519 -10.78 -13.29 -4.15
C SER A 519 -9.41 -13.89 -3.88
N LEU A 520 -8.74 -13.48 -2.81
CA LEU A 520 -7.44 -14.03 -2.41
C LEU A 520 -7.56 -14.81 -1.11
N ARG A 521 -7.10 -16.07 -1.13
CA ARG A 521 -6.97 -16.83 0.11
C ARG A 521 -5.97 -16.12 1.04
N SER A 522 -6.19 -16.14 2.35
CA SER A 522 -5.28 -15.48 3.32
C SER A 522 -3.81 -15.93 3.20
N SER A 523 -3.59 -17.20 2.86
CA SER A 523 -2.28 -17.81 2.60
C SER A 523 -1.83 -17.74 1.13
N ALA A 524 -2.43 -16.90 0.29
CA ALA A 524 -1.99 -16.73 -1.10
C ALA A 524 -0.57 -16.15 -1.14
N SER A 525 0.31 -16.77 -1.93
CA SER A 525 1.60 -16.19 -2.27
C SER A 525 1.43 -15.01 -3.23
N PRO A 526 2.46 -14.17 -3.41
CA PRO A 526 2.50 -13.19 -4.50
C PRO A 526 2.25 -13.80 -5.88
N SER A 527 2.77 -15.01 -6.15
CA SER A 527 2.55 -15.73 -7.43
C SER A 527 1.07 -16.02 -7.70
N VAL A 528 0.33 -16.49 -6.68
CA VAL A 528 -1.12 -16.71 -6.78
C VAL A 528 -1.87 -15.39 -7.03
N THR A 529 -1.37 -14.28 -6.50
CA THR A 529 -2.00 -12.98 -6.77
C THR A 529 -1.78 -12.54 -8.22
N LEU A 530 -0.57 -12.77 -8.75
CA LEU A 530 -0.25 -12.53 -10.16
C LEU A 530 -1.10 -13.43 -11.07
N HIS A 531 -1.33 -14.68 -10.68
CA HIS A 531 -2.20 -15.63 -11.36
C HIS A 531 -3.62 -15.08 -11.56
N GLU A 532 -4.31 -14.71 -10.47
CA GLU A 532 -5.68 -14.19 -10.55
C GLU A 532 -5.75 -12.86 -11.32
N LEU A 533 -4.71 -12.03 -11.19
CA LEU A 533 -4.61 -10.79 -11.94
C LEU A 533 -4.42 -11.03 -13.44
N THR A 534 -3.74 -12.12 -13.82
CA THR A 534 -3.54 -12.52 -15.21
C THR A 534 -4.85 -12.93 -15.87
N HIS A 535 -5.72 -13.66 -15.15
CA HIS A 535 -7.08 -13.94 -15.64
C HIS A 535 -7.91 -12.68 -15.89
N ARG A 536 -7.67 -11.62 -15.11
CA ARG A 536 -8.26 -10.31 -15.40
C ARG A 536 -7.71 -9.72 -16.70
N CYS A 537 -6.41 -9.83 -16.96
CA CYS A 537 -5.82 -9.41 -18.23
C CYS A 537 -6.43 -10.18 -19.41
N GLU A 538 -6.56 -11.50 -19.31
CA GLU A 538 -7.18 -12.36 -20.33
C GLU A 538 -8.62 -11.92 -20.67
N ALA A 539 -9.38 -11.47 -19.65
CA ALA A 539 -10.73 -10.96 -19.85
C ALA A 539 -10.81 -9.66 -20.67
N TRP A 540 -9.75 -8.85 -20.67
CA TRP A 540 -9.72 -7.49 -21.22
C TRP A 540 -8.72 -7.26 -22.36
N VAL A 541 -7.84 -8.22 -22.62
CA VAL A 541 -6.86 -8.20 -23.72
C VAL A 541 -7.19 -9.35 -24.68
N PRO A 542 -8.03 -9.12 -25.72
CA PRO A 542 -8.53 -10.19 -26.58
C PRO A 542 -7.45 -11.04 -27.27
N LYS A 543 -6.27 -10.47 -27.50
CA LYS A 543 -5.15 -11.15 -28.14
C LYS A 543 -4.55 -12.25 -27.24
N LEU A 544 -4.68 -12.16 -25.91
CA LEU A 544 -4.20 -13.18 -24.98
C LEU A 544 -4.88 -14.51 -25.22
N LEU A 545 -6.21 -14.54 -25.19
CA LEU A 545 -6.97 -15.78 -25.38
C LEU A 545 -6.68 -16.44 -26.74
N GLN A 546 -6.48 -15.64 -27.78
CA GLN A 546 -6.10 -16.14 -29.12
C GLN A 546 -4.72 -16.81 -29.11
N MET A 547 -3.75 -16.20 -28.42
CA MET A 547 -2.41 -16.77 -28.30
C MET A 547 -2.38 -18.01 -27.43
N GLU A 548 -3.13 -18.02 -26.33
CA GLU A 548 -3.30 -19.20 -25.46
C GLU A 548 -3.93 -20.35 -26.22
N GLN A 549 -5.01 -20.09 -26.96
CA GLN A 549 -5.66 -21.10 -27.79
C GLN A 549 -4.69 -21.67 -28.83
N ALA A 550 -3.97 -20.82 -29.57
CA ALA A 550 -3.03 -21.27 -30.59
C ALA A 550 -1.91 -22.14 -30.01
N PHE A 551 -1.39 -21.77 -28.83
CA PHE A 551 -0.36 -22.57 -28.16
C PHE A 551 -0.92 -23.86 -27.58
N TYR A 552 -2.10 -23.82 -26.97
CA TYR A 552 -2.80 -24.99 -26.45
C TYR A 552 -3.07 -26.02 -27.55
N GLU A 553 -3.62 -25.58 -28.69
CA GLU A 553 -3.90 -26.46 -29.83
C GLU A 553 -2.61 -27.05 -30.42
N TYR A 554 -1.55 -26.25 -30.53
CA TYR A 554 -0.24 -26.73 -30.98
C TYR A 554 0.36 -27.78 -30.04
N ARG A 555 0.37 -27.50 -28.73
CA ARG A 555 0.96 -28.36 -27.71
C ARG A 555 0.19 -29.66 -27.51
N THR A 556 -1.14 -29.58 -27.58
CA THR A 556 -2.01 -30.71 -27.27
C THR A 556 -2.52 -31.47 -28.51
N ALA A 557 -1.96 -31.15 -29.69
CA ALA A 557 -2.32 -31.77 -30.95
C ALA A 557 -2.19 -33.30 -30.89
N GLY A 558 -3.32 -34.00 -31.05
CA GLY A 558 -3.37 -35.47 -31.04
C GLY A 558 -3.53 -36.11 -29.67
N GLU A 559 -3.66 -35.34 -28.58
CA GLU A 559 -3.87 -35.88 -27.23
C GLU A 559 -5.35 -35.92 -26.81
N PRO A 560 -5.82 -37.05 -26.23
CA PRO A 560 -7.16 -37.13 -25.66
C PRO A 560 -7.24 -36.45 -24.29
N LEU A 561 -8.38 -35.83 -23.99
CA LEU A 561 -8.71 -35.32 -22.65
C LEU A 561 -8.74 -36.45 -21.62
N LYS A 562 -8.15 -36.21 -20.46
CA LYS A 562 -8.10 -37.14 -19.32
C LYS A 562 -8.41 -36.39 -18.03
N TRP A 563 -9.06 -37.03 -17.06
CA TRP A 563 -9.37 -36.41 -15.77
C TRP A 563 -8.09 -36.07 -14.98
N LEU A 564 -8.07 -34.90 -14.30
CA LEU A 564 -6.93 -34.39 -13.51
C LEU A 564 -6.55 -35.27 -12.32
N GLY A 565 -7.47 -36.11 -11.84
CA GLY A 565 -7.21 -37.10 -10.80
C GLY A 565 -7.79 -36.75 -9.42
N PRO A 566 -7.54 -37.59 -8.40
CA PRO A 566 -8.14 -37.44 -7.07
C PRO A 566 -7.83 -36.08 -6.42
N GLY A 567 -8.86 -35.34 -6.02
CA GLY A 567 -8.75 -33.97 -5.48
C GLY A 567 -9.31 -32.89 -6.41
N TYR A 568 -9.61 -33.25 -7.66
CA TYR A 568 -10.28 -32.41 -8.66
C TYR A 568 -11.65 -32.98 -9.02
N ASP A 569 -12.57 -32.13 -9.47
CA ASP A 569 -13.90 -32.58 -9.91
C ASP A 569 -13.77 -33.51 -11.14
N PRO A 570 -14.58 -34.59 -11.28
CA PRO A 570 -14.56 -35.46 -12.45
C PRO A 570 -14.70 -34.76 -13.81
N THR A 571 -15.27 -33.55 -13.81
CA THR A 571 -15.40 -32.69 -15.00
C THR A 571 -14.15 -31.86 -15.30
N GLU A 572 -13.19 -31.77 -14.37
CA GLU A 572 -11.89 -31.13 -14.58
C GLU A 572 -10.96 -32.07 -15.34
N VAL A 573 -11.02 -31.98 -16.67
CA VAL A 573 -10.18 -32.74 -17.60
C VAL A 573 -9.04 -31.88 -18.13
N THR A 574 -7.89 -32.51 -18.36
CA THR A 574 -6.67 -31.92 -18.88
C THR A 574 -6.09 -32.78 -20.01
N ARG A 575 -5.33 -32.17 -20.90
CA ARG A 575 -4.40 -32.89 -21.78
C ARG A 575 -3.02 -32.76 -21.14
N PHE A 576 -2.42 -33.90 -20.77
CA PHE A 576 -1.24 -33.92 -19.92
C PHE A 576 -0.01 -33.32 -20.62
N ASP A 577 0.19 -33.60 -21.92
CA ASP A 577 1.33 -33.16 -22.75
C ASP A 577 2.70 -33.13 -22.00
N ARG A 578 3.69 -32.40 -22.51
CA ARG A 578 4.99 -32.11 -21.88
C ARG A 578 4.95 -30.94 -20.90
N PHE A 579 3.77 -30.50 -20.47
CA PHE A 579 3.69 -29.47 -19.44
C PHE A 579 4.38 -29.93 -18.16
N THR A 580 5.07 -29.03 -17.47
CA THR A 580 5.73 -29.36 -16.19
C THR A 580 4.74 -29.62 -15.07
N GLU A 581 3.51 -29.09 -15.20
CA GLU A 581 2.38 -29.34 -14.30
C GLU A 581 1.11 -29.66 -15.11
N PRO A 582 0.45 -30.81 -14.89
CA PRO A 582 -0.77 -31.21 -15.60
C PRO A 582 -1.92 -30.18 -15.57
N TYR A 583 -1.98 -29.31 -14.56
CA TYR A 583 -3.00 -28.27 -14.46
C TYR A 583 -2.90 -27.22 -15.60
N MET A 584 -1.73 -27.03 -16.22
CA MET A 584 -1.53 -26.11 -17.35
C MET A 584 -2.33 -26.51 -18.59
N GLY A 585 -2.58 -27.82 -18.76
CA GLY A 585 -3.33 -28.38 -19.88
C GLY A 585 -4.85 -28.44 -19.67
N LYS A 586 -5.36 -27.86 -18.57
CA LYS A 586 -6.78 -27.91 -18.21
C LYS A 586 -7.64 -27.25 -19.29
N ASP A 587 -8.68 -27.96 -19.72
CA ASP A 587 -9.56 -27.52 -20.80
C ASP A 587 -10.84 -26.88 -20.25
N TYR A 588 -11.05 -25.59 -20.53
CA TYR A 588 -12.29 -24.88 -20.21
C TYR A 588 -13.27 -24.78 -21.39
N GLY A 589 -13.06 -25.59 -22.44
CA GLY A 589 -13.86 -25.59 -23.67
C GLY A 589 -13.58 -24.38 -24.55
N GLY A 590 -12.31 -23.95 -24.64
CA GLY A 590 -11.87 -22.82 -25.46
C GLY A 590 -12.30 -21.44 -24.95
N ARG A 591 -12.80 -21.34 -23.71
CA ARG A 591 -13.28 -20.08 -23.11
C ARG A 591 -12.28 -19.39 -22.19
N ALA A 592 -11.30 -20.14 -21.69
CA ALA A 592 -10.21 -19.70 -20.82
C ALA A 592 -9.11 -20.78 -20.82
N TYR A 593 -7.90 -20.42 -20.39
CA TYR A 593 -6.78 -21.35 -20.20
C TYR A 593 -6.03 -21.01 -18.90
N GLU A 594 -5.16 -21.90 -18.45
CA GLU A 594 -4.22 -21.66 -17.33
C GLU A 594 -2.81 -21.32 -17.84
N LEU A 595 -2.67 -21.10 -19.15
CA LEU A 595 -1.38 -21.04 -19.79
C LEU A 595 -0.66 -19.74 -19.43
N MET A 596 -1.33 -18.59 -19.60
CA MET A 596 -0.68 -17.34 -19.27
C MET A 596 -0.53 -17.15 -17.75
N SER A 597 -1.57 -17.49 -16.97
CA SER A 597 -1.56 -17.37 -15.51
C SER A 597 -0.42 -18.17 -14.86
N MET A 598 -0.29 -19.46 -15.18
CA MET A 598 0.80 -20.30 -14.66
C MET A 598 2.16 -20.00 -15.31
N GLY A 599 2.17 -19.58 -16.58
CA GLY A 599 3.37 -19.15 -17.28
C GLY A 599 4.04 -17.94 -16.61
N LEU A 600 3.25 -16.98 -16.14
CA LEU A 600 3.75 -15.84 -15.37
C LEU A 600 4.32 -16.25 -14.02
N GLU A 601 3.68 -17.20 -13.33
CA GLU A 601 4.23 -17.78 -12.11
C GLU A 601 5.57 -18.49 -12.36
N MET A 602 5.68 -19.21 -13.48
CA MET A 602 6.92 -19.87 -13.89
C MET A 602 8.03 -18.84 -14.15
N VAL A 603 7.76 -17.82 -14.95
CA VAL A 603 8.78 -16.86 -15.41
C VAL A 603 9.21 -15.88 -14.32
N PHE A 604 8.27 -15.32 -13.53
CA PHE A 604 8.60 -14.31 -12.52
C PHE A 604 8.95 -14.90 -11.16
N TYR A 605 8.35 -16.05 -10.79
CA TYR A 605 8.56 -16.67 -9.47
C TYR A 605 9.39 -17.95 -9.50
N GLY A 606 9.82 -18.42 -10.68
CA GLY A 606 10.63 -19.63 -10.82
C GLY A 606 9.90 -20.91 -10.42
N LEU A 607 8.56 -20.90 -10.45
CA LEU A 607 7.75 -22.08 -10.14
C LEU A 607 7.80 -23.07 -11.31
N TYR A 608 7.50 -24.33 -11.02
CA TYR A 608 7.35 -25.41 -12.03
C TYR A 608 8.61 -25.70 -12.88
N GLU A 609 9.81 -25.40 -12.36
CA GLU A 609 11.10 -25.72 -13.00
C GLU A 609 11.20 -25.21 -14.44
N PRO A 610 11.32 -23.87 -14.67
CA PRO A 610 11.30 -23.26 -16.00
C PRO A 610 12.29 -23.87 -17.01
N GLU A 611 13.38 -24.45 -16.52
CA GLU A 611 14.40 -25.13 -17.35
C GLU A 611 13.87 -26.41 -18.03
N ARG A 612 12.80 -27.03 -17.51
CA ARG A 612 12.23 -28.27 -18.06
C ARG A 612 11.32 -28.04 -19.26
N ASP A 613 10.77 -26.83 -19.43
CA ASP A 613 9.97 -26.47 -20.60
C ASP A 613 10.41 -25.13 -21.20
N PRO A 614 11.58 -25.10 -21.87
CA PRO A 614 12.15 -23.89 -22.43
C PRO A 614 11.31 -23.30 -23.56
N GLU A 615 10.54 -24.12 -24.27
CA GLU A 615 9.62 -23.67 -25.32
C GLU A 615 8.46 -22.90 -24.71
N TYR A 616 7.88 -23.39 -23.61
CA TYR A 616 6.82 -22.70 -22.91
C TYR A 616 7.29 -21.37 -22.31
N VAL A 617 8.46 -21.35 -21.68
CA VAL A 617 9.08 -20.09 -21.20
C VAL A 617 9.27 -19.09 -22.35
N ALA A 618 9.78 -19.55 -23.49
CA ALA A 618 9.90 -18.70 -24.67
C ALA A 618 8.53 -18.18 -25.13
N TRP A 619 7.52 -19.03 -25.19
CA TRP A 619 6.16 -18.62 -25.54
C TRP A 619 5.63 -17.53 -24.60
N VAL A 620 5.71 -17.72 -23.27
CA VAL A 620 5.28 -16.73 -22.26
C VAL A 620 5.97 -15.37 -22.45
N LEU A 621 7.30 -15.37 -22.63
CA LEU A 621 8.07 -14.14 -22.87
C LEU A 621 7.69 -13.49 -24.21
N GLY A 622 7.41 -14.29 -25.24
CA GLY A 622 6.91 -13.83 -26.52
C GLY A 622 5.55 -13.15 -26.39
N VAL A 623 4.61 -13.75 -25.65
CA VAL A 623 3.28 -13.18 -25.39
C VAL A 623 3.41 -11.86 -24.64
N LEU A 624 4.23 -11.80 -23.58
CA LEU A 624 4.50 -10.56 -22.84
C LEU A 624 5.02 -9.44 -23.74
N ALA A 625 5.86 -9.76 -24.73
CA ALA A 625 6.41 -8.77 -25.65
C ALA A 625 5.47 -8.36 -26.78
N THR A 626 4.47 -9.18 -27.15
CA THR A 626 3.76 -9.03 -28.44
C THR A 626 2.23 -8.99 -28.39
N ALA A 627 1.60 -9.42 -27.30
CA ALA A 627 0.15 -9.62 -27.21
C ALA A 627 -0.61 -8.38 -26.78
#